data_AF-A0A811UBG6-F1
#
_entry.id   AF-A0A811UBG6-F1
#
_cell.length_a   1.000
_cell.length_b   1.000
_cell.length_c   1.000
_cell.angle_alpha   90.00
_cell.angle_beta   90.00
_cell.angle_gamma   90.00
#
_symmetry.space_group_name_H-M   'P 1'
#
loop_
_entity.id
_entity.type
_entity.pdbx_description
1 polymer ?
#
loop_
_entity_poly.entity_id
_entity_poly.type
_entity_poly.pdbx_seq_one_letter_code
_entity_poly.pdbx_strand_id
1 'polypeptide(L)'
;MLKVGTGQTRGLRSFEEVWPEKRLIVLKLLNQETVSQLEWQELFYGVHLVCLWDEKGAAKIYDCLRADIVDFIVHAQRKVQSQRGEQALLTTYIVEWRKFFTQSNYLPLPFRQLEQSLQFKVPTSSSTSASSSSAASTSANAASTSTAAGPSTSAAAAAGPTSSPPGGSSSGGNSSKKTNTDESIVRKLMLDSWNENIFRDIKDRLQESAMKIVHAERSGDAYDAQLVIGVRESYVNLCSNPEDKLQIYRENFEAAYLKATSAFYRLKTTEQQQANGVLAFMRYADAKLREEEARAKRYLEPSSYAVLAQTCVKVLVGDHMNTIIAECAALIKEYETEKLNLMFRLLDRVQDGVEPMLRDLESHIVTAGLADMLSASDIITQDSEKYVERLLELFNKFSSLVKYAFNDDPRFLTARDKAFKTVVNDTSVFKLELPTGLTNRGVKSVAPESKCPELLANYCDMLLRRTPLSKKLTSEQIDARLRDVLLVLKYVNNKDVFMRYHKVHLTRR
;
A
#
# COMPACT_ATOMS: atom_id res chain seq x y z
N MET A 1 72.14 -51.51 -22.12
CA MET A 1 71.49 -51.69 -23.44
C MET A 1 70.04 -52.07 -23.15
N LEU A 2 68.99 -51.34 -23.50
CA LEU A 2 68.76 -50.43 -24.63
C LEU A 2 67.89 -49.22 -24.21
N LYS A 3 68.21 -48.08 -24.82
CA LYS A 3 67.37 -46.88 -24.94
C LYS A 3 66.37 -47.04 -26.10
N VAL A 4 65.35 -46.19 -26.04
CA VAL A 4 64.59 -45.50 -27.12
C VAL A 4 63.11 -45.86 -27.19
N GLY A 5 62.28 -44.82 -27.00
CA GLY A 5 60.84 -44.85 -27.24
C GLY A 5 60.09 -43.63 -26.68
N THR A 6 60.51 -42.42 -27.04
CA THR A 6 59.77 -41.16 -26.83
C THR A 6 58.42 -41.19 -27.56
N GLY A 7 57.33 -40.78 -26.89
CA GLY A 7 56.09 -40.39 -27.59
C GLY A 7 54.79 -40.48 -26.80
N GLN A 8 54.43 -39.40 -26.08
CA GLN A 8 53.11 -38.74 -26.04
C GLN A 8 52.84 -38.10 -24.66
N THR A 9 53.40 -36.91 -24.47
CA THR A 9 52.82 -35.86 -23.64
C THR A 9 51.42 -35.52 -24.17
N ARG A 10 50.36 -35.98 -23.50
CA ARG A 10 49.02 -35.37 -23.64
C ARG A 10 49.14 -33.95 -23.10
N GLY A 11 49.15 -32.97 -24.01
CA GLY A 11 49.48 -31.57 -23.73
C GLY A 11 48.63 -30.94 -22.63
N LEU A 12 49.29 -30.58 -21.53
CA LEU A 12 48.78 -29.63 -20.54
C LEU A 12 48.73 -28.26 -21.22
N ARG A 13 47.57 -27.88 -21.75
CA ARG A 13 47.40 -26.54 -22.34
C ARG A 13 47.46 -25.51 -21.21
N SER A 14 48.45 -24.63 -21.26
CA SER A 14 48.64 -23.58 -20.25
C SER A 14 47.66 -22.42 -20.45
N PHE A 15 47.48 -21.57 -19.43
CA PHE A 15 46.68 -20.33 -19.55
C PHE A 15 47.04 -19.51 -20.79
N GLU A 16 48.34 -19.42 -21.12
CA GLU A 16 48.85 -18.61 -22.22
C GLU A 16 48.44 -19.13 -23.60
N GLU A 17 48.12 -20.42 -23.71
CA GLU A 17 47.70 -21.05 -24.98
C GLU A 17 46.18 -20.97 -25.19
N VAL A 18 45.40 -21.04 -24.11
CA VAL A 18 43.92 -21.15 -24.19
C VAL A 18 43.23 -19.79 -24.05
N TRP A 19 43.78 -18.91 -23.21
CA TRP A 19 43.11 -17.65 -22.86
C TRP A 19 42.99 -16.65 -24.01
N PRO A 20 43.97 -16.44 -24.92
CA PRO A 20 43.84 -15.46 -25.99
C PRO A 20 42.63 -15.69 -26.90
N GLU A 21 42.35 -16.95 -27.26
CA GLU A 21 41.18 -17.31 -28.08
C GLU A 21 39.87 -17.08 -27.32
N LYS A 22 39.83 -17.41 -26.02
CA LYS A 22 38.62 -17.25 -25.20
C LYS A 22 38.38 -15.80 -24.78
N ARG A 23 39.43 -15.00 -24.62
CA ARG A 23 39.35 -13.55 -24.41
C ARG A 23 38.64 -12.85 -25.56
N LEU A 24 38.85 -13.28 -26.82
CA LEU A 24 38.13 -12.72 -27.95
C LEU A 24 36.61 -12.92 -27.82
N ILE A 25 36.18 -14.09 -27.34
CA ILE A 25 34.76 -14.39 -27.09
C ILE A 25 34.21 -13.54 -25.93
N VAL A 26 35.00 -13.32 -24.88
CA VAL A 26 34.66 -12.42 -23.76
C VAL A 26 34.49 -10.96 -24.24
N LEU A 27 35.37 -10.47 -25.11
CA LEU A 27 35.26 -9.13 -25.69
C LEU A 27 34.04 -9.01 -26.60
N LYS A 28 33.75 -10.03 -27.42
CA LYS A 28 32.51 -10.10 -28.21
C LYS A 28 31.28 -10.00 -27.31
N LEU A 29 31.27 -10.71 -26.18
CA LEU A 29 30.19 -10.63 -25.19
C LEU A 29 30.05 -9.22 -24.62
N LEU A 30 31.13 -8.64 -24.09
CA LEU A 30 31.11 -7.30 -23.51
C LEU A 30 30.61 -6.24 -24.50
N ASN A 31 30.96 -6.36 -25.78
CA ASN A 31 30.52 -5.45 -26.84
C ASN A 31 29.12 -5.76 -27.42
N GLN A 32 28.42 -6.78 -26.91
CA GLN A 32 27.15 -7.29 -27.46
C GLN A 32 27.22 -7.75 -28.92
N GLU A 33 28.37 -8.25 -29.35
CA GLU A 33 28.51 -8.90 -30.65
C GLU A 33 27.88 -10.29 -30.63
N THR A 34 27.48 -10.80 -31.80
CA THR A 34 26.87 -12.13 -31.89
C THR A 34 27.87 -13.21 -31.52
N VAL A 35 27.55 -14.00 -30.50
CA VAL A 35 28.32 -15.18 -30.10
C VAL A 35 27.52 -16.43 -30.45
N SER A 36 28.12 -17.32 -31.24
CA SER A 36 27.52 -18.60 -31.61
C SER A 36 27.45 -19.54 -30.40
N GLN A 37 26.53 -20.50 -30.46
CA GLN A 37 26.42 -21.54 -29.42
C GLN A 37 27.73 -22.33 -29.25
N LEU A 38 28.49 -22.53 -30.33
CA LEU A 38 29.78 -23.21 -30.30
C LEU A 38 30.82 -22.38 -29.55
N GLU A 39 30.99 -21.10 -29.91
CA GLU A 39 31.89 -20.18 -29.19
C GLU A 39 31.54 -20.08 -27.70
N TRP A 40 30.24 -20.07 -27.38
CA TRP A 40 29.79 -20.08 -25.99
C TRP A 40 30.18 -21.36 -25.25
N GLN A 41 29.97 -22.54 -25.85
CA GLN A 41 30.38 -23.83 -25.26
C GLN A 41 31.90 -23.92 -25.11
N GLU A 42 32.65 -23.42 -26.09
CA GLU A 42 34.10 -23.37 -26.04
C GLU A 42 34.64 -22.46 -24.94
N LEU A 43 33.96 -21.34 -24.65
CA LEU A 43 34.30 -20.47 -23.53
C LEU A 43 34.11 -21.19 -22.20
N PHE A 44 32.99 -21.89 -22.00
CA PHE A 44 32.78 -22.72 -20.80
C PHE A 44 33.85 -23.78 -20.64
N TYR A 45 34.15 -24.52 -21.71
CA TYR A 45 35.15 -25.57 -21.69
C TYR A 45 36.55 -25.00 -21.41
N GLY A 46 36.92 -23.90 -22.07
CA GLY A 46 38.23 -23.25 -21.89
C GLY A 46 38.43 -22.71 -20.47
N VAL A 47 37.42 -22.04 -19.90
CA VAL A 47 37.46 -21.56 -18.51
C VAL A 47 37.58 -22.74 -17.53
N HIS A 48 36.80 -23.80 -17.72
CA HIS A 48 36.89 -25.00 -16.89
C HIS A 48 38.28 -25.65 -16.96
N LEU A 49 38.83 -25.80 -18.16
CA LEU A 49 40.13 -26.42 -18.40
C LEU A 49 41.26 -25.67 -17.68
N VAL A 50 41.29 -24.34 -17.84
CA VAL A 50 42.32 -23.49 -17.25
C VAL A 50 42.19 -23.42 -15.73
N CYS A 51 40.97 -23.46 -15.19
CA CYS A 51 40.76 -23.55 -13.74
C CYS A 51 41.21 -24.89 -13.15
N LEU A 52 41.14 -25.99 -13.93
CA LEU A 52 41.45 -27.33 -13.45
C LEU A 52 42.94 -27.69 -13.60
N TRP A 53 43.63 -27.15 -14.59
CA TRP A 53 45.01 -27.55 -14.93
C TRP A 53 46.11 -26.52 -14.59
N ASP A 54 45.78 -25.24 -14.37
CA ASP A 54 46.73 -24.22 -13.92
C ASP A 54 46.36 -23.75 -12.51
N GLU A 55 47.23 -24.02 -11.52
CA GLU A 55 47.02 -23.60 -10.13
C GLU A 55 46.83 -22.09 -9.97
N LYS A 56 47.41 -21.28 -10.87
CA LYS A 56 47.24 -19.82 -10.92
C LYS A 56 46.28 -19.38 -12.03
N GLY A 57 45.76 -20.31 -12.84
CA GLY A 57 44.89 -20.04 -13.97
C GLY A 57 43.63 -19.27 -13.59
N ALA A 58 43.01 -19.65 -12.47
CA ALA A 58 41.83 -18.94 -11.96
C ALA A 58 42.12 -17.47 -11.60
N ALA A 59 43.24 -17.19 -10.92
CA ALA A 59 43.61 -15.81 -10.59
C ALA A 59 43.95 -14.99 -11.84
N LYS A 60 44.70 -15.57 -12.79
CA LYS A 60 45.05 -14.92 -14.06
C LYS A 60 43.81 -14.62 -14.92
N ILE A 61 42.86 -15.55 -15.00
CA ILE A 61 41.57 -15.33 -15.68
C ILE A 61 40.83 -14.17 -15.05
N TYR A 62 40.75 -14.14 -13.72
CA TYR A 62 40.07 -13.08 -12.99
C TYR A 62 40.72 -11.70 -13.21
N ASP A 63 42.06 -11.62 -13.17
CA ASP A 63 42.79 -10.38 -13.41
C ASP A 63 42.62 -9.86 -14.84
N CYS A 64 42.70 -10.75 -15.85
CA CYS A 64 42.44 -10.37 -17.23
C CYS A 64 40.98 -9.94 -17.45
N LEU A 65 40.02 -10.66 -16.88
CA LEU A 65 38.61 -10.33 -16.96
C LEU A 65 38.33 -8.97 -16.30
N ARG A 66 38.97 -8.70 -15.15
CA ARG A 66 38.91 -7.40 -14.47
C ARG A 66 39.44 -6.28 -15.35
N ALA A 67 40.60 -6.48 -16.00
CA ALA A 67 41.17 -5.49 -16.92
C ALA A 67 40.22 -5.20 -18.10
N ASP A 68 39.69 -6.24 -18.74
CA ASP A 68 38.77 -6.10 -19.89
C ASP A 68 37.45 -5.40 -19.49
N ILE A 69 36.91 -5.70 -18.30
CA ILE A 69 35.72 -5.02 -17.75
C ILE A 69 36.02 -3.55 -17.49
N VAL A 70 37.16 -3.22 -16.86
CA VAL A 70 37.54 -1.84 -16.56
C VAL A 70 37.75 -1.05 -17.86
N ASP A 71 38.43 -1.61 -18.85
CA ASP A 71 38.63 -0.97 -20.16
C ASP A 71 37.29 -0.69 -20.87
N PHE A 72 36.35 -1.63 -20.82
CA PHE A 72 34.99 -1.44 -21.33
C PHE A 72 34.28 -0.28 -20.61
N ILE A 73 34.35 -0.24 -19.27
CA ILE A 73 33.73 0.81 -18.46
C ILE A 73 34.36 2.17 -18.74
N VAL A 74 35.67 2.27 -18.87
CA VAL A 74 36.36 3.52 -19.23
C VAL A 74 35.95 3.99 -20.62
N HIS A 75 35.75 3.08 -21.57
CA HIS A 75 35.23 3.44 -22.89
C HIS A 75 33.79 3.98 -22.82
N ALA A 76 32.92 3.33 -22.03
CA ALA A 76 31.57 3.82 -21.77
C ALA A 76 31.57 5.19 -21.05
N GLN A 77 32.46 5.37 -20.06
CA GLN A 77 32.64 6.63 -19.32
C GLN A 77 33.00 7.77 -20.27
N ARG A 78 33.97 7.58 -21.18
CA ARG A 78 34.35 8.59 -22.17
C ARG A 78 33.18 8.96 -23.10
N LYS A 79 32.35 7.99 -23.50
CA LYS A 79 31.15 8.25 -24.32
C LYS A 79 30.09 9.06 -23.57
N VAL A 80 29.91 8.79 -22.27
CA VAL A 80 28.95 9.53 -21.44
C VAL A 80 29.46 10.94 -21.14
N GLN A 81 30.74 11.09 -20.84
CA GLN A 81 31.38 12.39 -20.54
C GLN A 81 31.51 13.31 -21.76
N SER A 82 31.57 12.75 -22.97
CA SER A 82 31.63 13.57 -24.20
C SER A 82 30.31 14.29 -24.51
N GLN A 83 29.21 13.90 -23.88
CA GLN A 83 27.90 14.53 -24.07
C GLN A 83 27.81 15.85 -23.30
N ARG A 84 27.58 16.96 -24.02
CA ARG A 84 27.43 18.30 -23.41
C ARG A 84 26.01 18.62 -22.94
N GLY A 85 24.97 17.97 -23.48
CA GLY A 85 23.57 18.23 -23.12
C GLY A 85 23.06 17.25 -22.06
N GLU A 86 22.24 17.74 -21.11
CA GLU A 86 21.67 16.91 -20.02
C GLU A 86 20.83 15.72 -20.56
N GLN A 87 19.95 15.99 -21.53
CA GLN A 87 19.13 14.94 -22.17
C GLN A 87 19.98 13.96 -22.97
N ALA A 88 20.98 14.45 -23.71
CA ALA A 88 21.88 13.60 -24.49
C ALA A 88 22.75 12.71 -23.56
N LEU A 89 23.21 13.26 -22.44
CA LEU A 89 23.94 12.53 -21.40
C LEU A 89 23.07 11.41 -20.83
N LEU A 90 21.83 11.70 -20.45
CA LEU A 90 20.91 10.72 -19.90
C LEU A 90 20.63 9.60 -20.91
N THR A 91 20.28 9.93 -22.15
CA THR A 91 20.01 8.92 -23.19
C THR A 91 21.22 8.06 -23.48
N THR A 92 22.41 8.65 -23.60
CA THR A 92 23.66 7.91 -23.84
C THR A 92 24.01 7.01 -22.65
N TYR A 93 23.86 7.52 -21.43
CA TYR A 93 24.05 6.72 -20.23
C TYR A 93 23.11 5.52 -20.17
N ILE A 94 21.81 5.69 -20.45
CA ILE A 94 20.83 4.60 -20.40
C ILE A 94 21.09 3.56 -21.49
N VAL A 95 21.52 3.97 -22.68
CA VAL A 95 21.94 3.04 -23.74
C VAL A 95 23.12 2.20 -23.28
N GLU A 96 24.17 2.82 -22.75
CA GLU A 96 25.36 2.09 -22.30
C GLU A 96 25.08 1.26 -21.04
N TRP A 97 24.25 1.76 -20.12
CA TRP A 97 23.79 1.03 -18.94
C TRP A 97 23.01 -0.22 -19.32
N ARG A 98 22.07 -0.15 -20.26
CA ARG A 98 21.32 -1.33 -20.73
C ARG A 98 22.24 -2.37 -21.34
N LYS A 99 23.22 -1.92 -22.13
CA LYS A 99 24.20 -2.81 -22.73
C LYS A 99 24.98 -3.54 -21.64
N PHE A 100 25.55 -2.77 -20.72
CA PHE A 100 26.31 -3.26 -19.59
C PHE A 100 25.49 -4.19 -18.68
N PHE A 101 24.27 -3.80 -18.29
CA PHE A 101 23.43 -4.56 -17.39
C PHE A 101 23.04 -5.92 -17.98
N THR A 102 22.70 -5.95 -19.27
CA THR A 102 22.48 -7.19 -20.02
C THR A 102 23.70 -8.10 -19.92
N GLN A 103 24.91 -7.55 -20.17
CA GLN A 103 26.14 -8.33 -20.07
C GLN A 103 26.47 -8.76 -18.64
N SER A 104 26.13 -7.97 -17.62
CA SER A 104 26.32 -8.35 -16.22
C SER A 104 25.50 -9.58 -15.81
N ASN A 105 24.44 -9.92 -16.56
CA ASN A 105 23.63 -11.12 -16.31
C ASN A 105 24.14 -12.36 -17.07
N TYR A 106 24.72 -12.17 -18.26
CA TYR A 106 25.21 -13.26 -19.10
C TYR A 106 26.68 -13.60 -18.84
N LEU A 107 27.54 -12.60 -18.71
CA LEU A 107 28.98 -12.76 -18.55
C LEU A 107 29.36 -13.65 -17.36
N PRO A 108 28.69 -13.62 -16.20
CA PRO A 108 28.98 -14.54 -15.10
C PRO A 108 28.78 -16.04 -15.39
N LEU A 109 27.92 -16.40 -16.35
CA LEU A 109 27.48 -17.78 -16.53
C LEU A 109 28.64 -18.76 -16.86
N PRO A 110 29.57 -18.44 -17.81
CA PRO A 110 30.74 -19.27 -18.10
C PRO A 110 31.77 -19.32 -16.95
N PHE A 111 31.73 -18.36 -16.02
CA PHE A 111 32.72 -18.23 -14.94
C PHE A 111 32.24 -18.80 -13.60
N ARG A 112 31.12 -19.52 -13.53
CA ARG A 112 30.70 -20.18 -12.27
C ARG A 112 31.76 -21.13 -11.71
N GLN A 113 32.48 -21.85 -12.57
CA GLN A 113 33.57 -22.74 -12.15
C GLN A 113 34.76 -21.97 -11.57
N LEU A 114 35.03 -20.79 -12.14
CA LEU A 114 36.06 -19.87 -11.67
C LEU A 114 35.73 -19.42 -10.23
N GLU A 115 34.47 -19.06 -9.99
CA GLU A 115 33.99 -18.60 -8.68
C GLU A 115 34.13 -19.68 -7.61
N GLN A 116 33.78 -20.93 -7.91
CA GLN A 116 33.99 -22.07 -7.00
C GLN A 116 35.48 -22.24 -6.68
N SER A 117 36.34 -22.20 -7.71
CA SER A 117 37.79 -22.39 -7.55
C SER A 117 38.47 -21.27 -6.76
N LEU A 118 37.95 -20.04 -6.83
CA LEU A 118 38.42 -18.89 -6.07
C LEU A 118 37.87 -18.86 -4.63
N GLN A 119 36.62 -19.29 -4.41
CA GLN A 119 36.05 -19.40 -3.06
C GLN A 119 36.78 -20.45 -2.19
N PHE A 120 37.24 -21.55 -2.78
CA PHE A 120 38.08 -22.55 -2.07
C PHE A 120 39.50 -22.06 -1.73
N LYS A 121 39.93 -20.89 -2.22
CA LYS A 121 41.27 -20.31 -1.97
C LYS A 121 41.28 -19.06 -1.09
N VAL A 122 40.13 -18.51 -0.73
CA VAL A 122 40.04 -17.45 0.29
C VAL A 122 39.81 -18.13 1.65
N PRO A 123 40.78 -18.12 2.58
CA PRO A 123 40.50 -18.59 3.92
C PRO A 123 39.45 -17.66 4.53
N THR A 124 38.32 -18.23 4.94
CA THR A 124 37.33 -17.55 5.77
C THR A 124 38.04 -16.98 6.99
N SER A 125 38.19 -15.66 7.05
CA SER A 125 38.50 -14.96 8.30
C SER A 125 37.25 -14.95 9.17
N SER A 126 36.90 -16.11 9.75
CA SER A 126 36.06 -16.17 10.93
C SER A 126 36.97 -16.11 12.16
N SER A 127 36.77 -15.04 12.92
CA SER A 127 37.30 -14.77 14.26
C SER A 127 37.53 -16.03 15.10
N THR A 128 38.80 -16.34 15.38
CA THR A 128 39.19 -17.28 16.43
C THR A 128 39.47 -16.48 17.70
N SER A 129 38.48 -16.41 18.59
CA SER A 129 38.74 -16.07 19.99
C SER A 129 39.45 -17.27 20.62
N ALA A 130 40.68 -17.02 21.05
CA ALA A 130 41.52 -17.97 21.75
C ALA A 130 40.97 -18.34 23.14
N SER A 131 41.08 -19.62 23.50
CA SER A 131 41.52 -20.00 24.85
C SER A 131 41.98 -21.45 24.88
N SER A 132 43.25 -21.58 25.25
CA SER A 132 44.09 -22.74 25.53
C SER A 132 43.46 -23.82 26.42
N SER A 133 43.69 -25.07 26.06
CA SER A 133 43.59 -26.23 26.93
C SER A 133 44.93 -26.49 27.62
N SER A 134 44.93 -26.47 28.95
CA SER A 134 45.95 -27.10 29.79
C SER A 134 45.28 -28.15 30.67
N ALA A 135 45.75 -29.38 30.55
CA ALA A 135 45.33 -30.52 31.35
C ALA A 135 45.75 -30.37 32.82
N ALA A 136 44.88 -30.76 33.76
CA ALA A 136 45.18 -31.75 34.79
C ALA A 136 44.02 -31.91 35.81
N SER A 137 43.70 -33.18 36.05
CA SER A 137 43.43 -33.80 37.35
C SER A 137 42.16 -33.52 38.18
N THR A 138 41.61 -34.66 38.63
CA THR A 138 40.97 -34.97 39.92
C THR A 138 39.48 -34.70 40.16
N SER A 139 38.75 -35.84 40.18
CA SER A 139 37.84 -36.31 41.25
C SER A 139 36.61 -35.50 41.67
N ALA A 140 35.49 -36.24 41.64
CA ALA A 140 34.52 -36.42 42.72
C ALA A 140 33.09 -35.88 42.48
N ASN A 141 32.18 -36.85 42.59
CA ASN A 141 30.89 -36.81 43.26
C ASN A 141 29.66 -36.11 42.63
N ALA A 142 28.71 -37.01 42.35
CA ALA A 142 27.38 -37.08 42.99
C ALA A 142 26.18 -36.52 42.22
N ALA A 143 25.29 -37.47 41.92
CA ALA A 143 23.83 -37.43 42.15
C ALA A 143 23.05 -36.43 41.26
N SER A 144 21.90 -36.72 40.68
CA SER A 144 20.87 -37.73 40.94
C SER A 144 19.75 -37.53 39.91
N THR A 145 19.08 -38.63 39.52
CA THR A 145 17.61 -38.79 39.29
C THR A 145 16.85 -37.73 38.46
N SER A 146 15.89 -38.06 37.60
CA SER A 146 15.18 -39.30 37.30
C SER A 146 14.05 -38.94 36.32
N THR A 147 13.57 -39.95 35.56
CA THR A 147 12.15 -40.24 35.26
C THR A 147 11.31 -39.22 34.46
N ALA A 148 10.37 -39.59 33.60
CA ALA A 148 9.89 -40.87 33.08
C ALA A 148 8.82 -40.57 32.01
N ALA A 149 8.55 -41.60 31.18
CA ALA A 149 7.24 -42.03 30.64
C ALA A 149 6.31 -40.98 30.00
N GLY A 150 5.80 -41.15 28.78
CA GLY A 150 5.12 -42.34 28.27
C GLY A 150 3.87 -41.91 27.48
N PRO A 151 3.16 -42.81 26.79
CA PRO A 151 2.89 -42.63 25.35
C PRO A 151 1.41 -42.82 24.95
N SER A 152 1.18 -43.06 23.64
CA SER A 152 0.02 -43.70 22.97
C SER A 152 -1.21 -42.81 22.71
N THR A 153 -1.94 -42.86 21.58
CA THR A 153 -2.64 -43.97 20.86
C THR A 153 -3.06 -43.47 19.45
N SER A 154 -2.75 -44.10 18.30
CA SER A 154 -3.36 -45.26 17.59
C SER A 154 -4.76 -45.08 16.95
N ALA A 155 -4.85 -45.35 15.63
CA ALA A 155 -5.93 -46.01 14.84
C ALA A 155 -6.02 -45.38 13.42
N ALA A 156 -5.76 -45.98 12.24
CA ALA A 156 -5.85 -47.33 11.64
C ALA A 156 -7.19 -47.70 10.98
N ALA A 157 -7.07 -48.21 9.73
CA ALA A 157 -8.00 -48.99 8.88
C ALA A 157 -9.01 -48.23 7.97
N ALA A 158 -9.37 -48.66 6.75
CA ALA A 158 -8.87 -49.65 5.78
C ALA A 158 -9.73 -49.60 4.47
N ALA A 159 -9.21 -50.23 3.39
CA ALA A 159 -9.91 -50.89 2.25
C ALA A 159 -10.20 -50.14 0.92
N GLY A 160 -9.59 -50.62 -0.18
CA GLY A 160 -10.06 -50.53 -1.59
C GLY A 160 -10.95 -51.75 -1.96
N PRO A 161 -11.14 -52.18 -3.24
CA PRO A 161 -10.30 -51.95 -4.44
C PRO A 161 -11.03 -51.84 -5.83
N THR A 162 -10.23 -51.75 -6.93
CA THR A 162 -10.50 -52.03 -8.38
C THR A 162 -11.24 -50.93 -9.18
N SER A 163 -10.89 -50.51 -10.41
CA SER A 163 -10.18 -51.10 -11.56
C SER A 163 -9.57 -50.03 -12.51
N SER A 164 -8.51 -50.41 -13.23
CA SER A 164 -7.51 -49.63 -14.01
C SER A 164 -7.94 -49.12 -15.43
N PRO A 165 -7.04 -48.65 -16.35
CA PRO A 165 -6.54 -47.27 -16.58
C PRO A 165 -6.55 -46.91 -18.11
N PRO A 166 -5.64 -46.09 -18.72
CA PRO A 166 -4.98 -44.82 -18.35
C PRO A 166 -5.26 -43.68 -19.41
N GLY A 167 -5.06 -42.41 -19.05
CA GLY A 167 -5.09 -41.31 -20.04
C GLY A 167 -4.63 -39.98 -19.45
N GLY A 168 -3.59 -39.38 -20.05
CA GLY A 168 -2.77 -38.29 -19.51
C GLY A 168 -3.47 -37.00 -19.07
N SER A 169 -2.88 -36.37 -18.05
CA SER A 169 -3.05 -34.96 -17.66
C SER A 169 -1.83 -34.61 -16.80
N SER A 170 -0.86 -33.87 -17.36
CA SER A 170 -0.75 -32.40 -17.36
C SER A 170 -0.22 -31.85 -16.03
N SER A 171 0.99 -31.30 -16.14
CA SER A 171 1.81 -30.66 -15.12
C SER A 171 1.06 -29.62 -14.28
N GLY A 172 1.11 -29.80 -12.95
CA GLY A 172 1.04 -28.70 -12.00
C GLY A 172 2.39 -27.98 -11.93
N GLY A 173 2.34 -26.65 -12.03
CA GLY A 173 3.50 -25.76 -12.10
C GLY A 173 4.33 -25.76 -10.83
N ASN A 174 5.65 -25.91 -11.01
CA ASN A 174 6.62 -25.76 -9.95
C ASN A 174 7.16 -24.32 -9.95
N SER A 175 7.22 -23.77 -8.75
CA SER A 175 7.66 -22.43 -8.40
C SER A 175 9.12 -22.16 -8.80
N SER A 176 9.33 -20.90 -9.16
CA SER A 176 10.52 -20.28 -9.75
C SER A 176 11.81 -20.54 -8.97
N LYS A 177 12.76 -21.24 -9.60
CA LYS A 177 14.18 -21.22 -9.20
C LYS A 177 14.71 -19.79 -9.29
N LYS A 178 14.84 -19.09 -8.15
CA LYS A 178 15.75 -17.94 -8.02
C LYS A 178 17.16 -18.45 -8.34
N THR A 179 17.72 -17.98 -9.45
CA THR A 179 19.01 -18.42 -9.96
C THR A 179 20.16 -17.87 -9.10
N ASN A 180 21.16 -18.71 -8.89
CA ASN A 180 22.41 -18.50 -8.14
C ASN A 180 23.35 -17.46 -8.82
N THR A 181 22.78 -16.36 -9.32
CA THR A 181 23.47 -15.29 -10.09
C THR A 181 23.64 -14.01 -9.23
N ASP A 182 22.99 -13.94 -8.07
CA ASP A 182 23.06 -12.80 -7.14
C ASP A 182 24.34 -12.79 -6.29
N GLU A 183 25.11 -13.88 -6.25
CA GLU A 183 26.37 -14.02 -5.51
C GLU A 183 27.62 -14.10 -6.42
N SER A 184 27.47 -13.85 -7.72
CA SER A 184 28.60 -13.91 -8.65
C SER A 184 29.63 -12.82 -8.34
N ILE A 185 30.88 -13.24 -8.12
CA ILE A 185 32.03 -12.35 -7.90
C ILE A 185 32.26 -11.48 -9.15
N VAL A 186 32.05 -12.04 -10.34
CA VAL A 186 32.19 -11.31 -11.62
C VAL A 186 31.10 -10.24 -11.74
N ARG A 187 29.84 -10.58 -11.43
CA ARG A 187 28.73 -9.62 -11.48
C ARG A 187 28.93 -8.49 -10.48
N LYS A 188 29.36 -8.82 -9.25
CA LYS A 188 29.68 -7.83 -8.21
C LYS A 188 30.79 -6.88 -8.67
N LEU A 189 31.90 -7.43 -9.20
CA LEU A 189 33.01 -6.64 -9.74
C LEU A 189 32.54 -5.68 -10.85
N MET A 190 31.70 -6.15 -11.77
CA MET A 190 31.15 -5.31 -12.84
C MET A 190 30.34 -4.14 -12.26
N LEU A 191 29.39 -4.42 -11.36
CA LEU A 191 28.50 -3.41 -10.77
C LEU A 191 29.29 -2.40 -9.92
N ASP A 192 30.21 -2.86 -9.08
CA ASP A 192 31.07 -1.99 -8.26
C ASP A 192 31.95 -1.09 -9.16
N SER A 193 32.53 -1.65 -10.24
CA SER A 193 33.36 -0.88 -11.18
C SER A 193 32.54 0.16 -11.96
N TRP A 194 31.28 -0.15 -12.33
CA TRP A 194 30.39 0.82 -12.97
C TRP A 194 30.00 1.94 -12.01
N ASN A 195 29.73 1.58 -10.75
CA ASN A 195 29.40 2.51 -9.70
C ASN A 195 30.54 3.53 -9.47
N GLU A 196 31.77 3.04 -9.29
CA GLU A 196 32.94 3.87 -8.98
C GLU A 196 33.39 4.78 -10.12
N ASN A 197 33.31 4.32 -11.38
CA ASN A 197 33.86 5.05 -12.53
C ASN A 197 32.85 5.94 -13.25
N ILE A 198 31.55 5.58 -13.25
CA ILE A 198 30.53 6.31 -13.99
C ILE A 198 29.49 6.86 -13.03
N PHE A 199 28.75 5.98 -12.36
CA PHE A 199 27.52 6.36 -11.68
C PHE A 199 27.75 7.37 -10.55
N ARG A 200 28.75 7.15 -9.69
CA ARG A 200 29.02 8.03 -8.52
C ARG A 200 29.18 9.50 -8.91
N ASP A 201 29.80 9.78 -10.04
CA ASP A 201 30.14 11.14 -10.47
C ASP A 201 29.00 11.84 -11.22
N ILE A 202 28.05 11.08 -11.78
CA ILE A 202 26.92 11.64 -12.56
C ILE A 202 25.55 11.41 -11.91
N LYS A 203 25.48 10.68 -10.79
CA LYS A 203 24.22 10.29 -10.13
C LYS A 203 23.27 11.48 -9.91
N ASP A 204 23.79 12.61 -9.42
CA ASP A 204 22.97 13.78 -9.09
C ASP A 204 22.39 14.42 -10.35
N ARG A 205 23.18 14.48 -11.43
CA ARG A 205 22.74 14.98 -12.74
C ARG A 205 21.72 14.05 -13.39
N LEU A 206 21.92 12.73 -13.27
CA LEU A 206 20.97 11.73 -13.76
C LEU A 206 19.64 11.81 -13.00
N GLN A 207 19.71 11.94 -11.67
CA GLN A 207 18.54 12.11 -10.82
C GLN A 207 17.77 13.38 -11.19
N GLU A 208 18.45 14.53 -11.28
CA GLU A 208 17.81 15.80 -11.65
C GLU A 208 17.14 15.71 -13.04
N SER A 209 17.84 15.13 -14.02
CA SER A 209 17.31 14.93 -15.37
C SER A 209 16.09 14.01 -15.38
N ALA A 210 16.13 12.91 -14.59
CA ALA A 210 14.98 12.03 -14.43
C ALA A 210 13.78 12.75 -13.79
N MET A 211 14.01 13.60 -12.77
CA MET A 211 12.94 14.39 -12.16
C MET A 211 12.35 15.42 -13.13
N LYS A 212 13.16 16.02 -14.01
CA LYS A 212 12.70 16.91 -15.09
C LYS A 212 11.78 16.17 -16.08
N ILE A 213 12.10 14.93 -16.43
CA ILE A 213 11.24 14.11 -17.31
C ILE A 213 9.91 13.79 -16.63
N VAL A 214 9.94 13.39 -15.35
CA VAL A 214 8.70 13.14 -14.58
C VAL A 214 7.86 14.42 -14.47
N HIS A 215 8.48 15.58 -14.31
CA HIS A 215 7.79 16.87 -14.30
C HIS A 215 7.13 17.21 -15.65
N ALA A 216 7.85 17.00 -16.76
CA ALA A 216 7.32 17.18 -18.11
C ALA A 216 6.13 16.25 -18.38
N GLU A 217 6.23 14.98 -17.98
CA GLU A 217 5.13 14.03 -18.07
C GLU A 217 3.88 14.51 -17.31
N ARG A 218 4.05 15.01 -16.08
CA ARG A 218 2.94 15.55 -15.27
C ARG A 218 2.27 16.77 -15.90
N SER A 219 3.01 17.51 -16.71
CA SER A 219 2.54 18.67 -17.45
C SER A 219 1.84 18.30 -18.76
N GLY A 220 1.93 17.03 -19.18
CA GLY A 220 1.33 16.51 -20.41
C GLY A 220 2.26 16.51 -21.62
N ASP A 221 3.54 16.82 -21.45
CA ASP A 221 4.52 16.84 -22.53
C ASP A 221 4.95 15.42 -22.92
N ALA A 222 5.47 15.25 -24.14
CA ALA A 222 6.04 13.99 -24.58
C ALA A 222 7.29 13.61 -23.77
N TYR A 223 7.38 12.35 -23.35
CA TYR A 223 8.47 11.85 -22.52
C TYR A 223 8.88 10.43 -22.91
N ASP A 224 10.13 10.08 -22.62
CA ASP A 224 10.60 8.69 -22.70
C ASP A 224 10.72 8.10 -21.30
N ALA A 225 9.75 7.27 -20.94
CA ALA A 225 9.71 6.55 -19.66
C ALA A 225 10.92 5.63 -19.45
N GLN A 226 11.52 5.13 -20.53
CA GLN A 226 12.65 4.20 -20.44
C GLN A 226 13.87 4.87 -19.80
N LEU A 227 14.00 6.19 -19.91
CA LEU A 227 15.07 6.95 -19.29
C LEU A 227 14.94 6.97 -17.76
N VAL A 228 13.74 7.26 -17.25
CA VAL A 228 13.47 7.27 -15.80
C VAL A 228 13.59 5.86 -15.22
N ILE A 229 13.05 4.86 -15.92
CA ILE A 229 13.15 3.43 -15.53
C ILE A 229 14.62 3.00 -15.45
N GLY A 230 15.44 3.35 -16.44
CA GLY A 230 16.84 2.95 -16.45
C GLY A 230 17.68 3.65 -15.37
N VAL A 231 17.34 4.90 -15.00
CA VAL A 231 17.95 5.57 -13.84
C VAL A 231 17.56 4.84 -12.55
N ARG A 232 16.26 4.56 -12.34
CA ARG A 232 15.78 3.76 -11.20
C ARG A 232 16.53 2.43 -11.09
N GLU A 233 16.62 1.68 -12.19
CA GLU A 233 17.33 0.40 -12.24
C GLU A 233 18.81 0.55 -11.91
N SER A 234 19.45 1.65 -12.30
CA SER A 234 20.83 1.94 -11.89
C SER A 234 20.92 2.11 -10.37
N TYR A 235 20.04 2.91 -9.76
CA TYR A 235 20.00 3.13 -8.30
C TYR A 235 19.73 1.85 -7.49
N VAL A 236 18.92 0.93 -8.01
CA VAL A 236 18.59 -0.34 -7.35
C VAL A 236 19.71 -1.37 -7.50
N ASN A 237 20.25 -1.54 -8.72
CA ASN A 237 21.21 -2.61 -9.01
C ASN A 237 22.65 -2.26 -8.64
N LEU A 238 23.02 -0.98 -8.56
CA LEU A 238 24.36 -0.52 -8.16
C LEU A 238 24.52 -0.36 -6.64
N CYS A 239 23.52 -0.78 -5.86
CA CYS A 239 23.63 -0.76 -4.41
C CYS A 239 24.59 -1.85 -3.92
N SER A 240 25.75 -1.43 -3.40
CA SER A 240 26.76 -2.34 -2.86
C SER A 240 26.47 -2.84 -1.44
N ASN A 241 25.35 -2.43 -0.81
CA ASN A 241 25.01 -2.85 0.55
C ASN A 241 24.44 -4.30 0.56
N PRO A 242 25.12 -5.27 1.20
CA PRO A 242 24.68 -6.66 1.26
C PRO A 242 23.43 -6.89 2.13
N GLU A 243 23.15 -6.00 3.08
CA GLU A 243 21.99 -6.13 4.00
C GLU A 243 20.74 -5.42 3.46
N ASP A 244 20.92 -4.31 2.73
CA ASP A 244 19.82 -3.52 2.19
C ASP A 244 20.11 -2.98 0.77
N LYS A 245 19.76 -3.81 -0.23
CA LYS A 245 19.90 -3.48 -1.65
C LYS A 245 19.09 -2.25 -2.09
N LEU A 246 18.15 -1.75 -1.27
CA LEU A 246 17.30 -0.61 -1.60
C LEU A 246 17.68 0.68 -0.85
N GLN A 247 18.72 0.67 -0.01
CA GLN A 247 19.09 1.84 0.79
C GLN A 247 19.39 3.06 -0.07
N ILE A 248 20.32 2.94 -1.03
CA ILE A 248 20.73 4.04 -1.91
C ILE A 248 19.56 4.54 -2.76
N TYR A 249 18.67 3.62 -3.17
CA TYR A 249 17.44 3.96 -3.87
C TYR A 249 16.50 4.81 -3.00
N ARG A 250 16.26 4.41 -1.75
CA ARG A 250 15.38 5.13 -0.81
C ARG A 250 15.91 6.52 -0.45
N GLU A 251 17.19 6.60 -0.10
CA GLU A 251 17.82 7.84 0.37
C GLU A 251 17.99 8.89 -0.74
N ASN A 252 18.13 8.46 -1.99
CA ASN A 252 18.40 9.37 -3.11
C ASN A 252 17.21 9.47 -4.05
N PHE A 253 16.93 8.41 -4.83
CA PHE A 253 15.94 8.46 -5.90
C PHE A 253 14.51 8.61 -5.36
N GLU A 254 14.10 7.78 -4.39
CA GLU A 254 12.77 7.88 -3.78
C GLU A 254 12.60 9.23 -3.09
N ALA A 255 13.55 9.64 -2.24
CA ALA A 255 13.49 10.93 -1.55
C ALA A 255 13.38 12.11 -2.53
N ALA A 256 14.17 12.12 -3.61
CA ALA A 256 14.10 13.15 -4.65
C ALA A 256 12.77 13.10 -5.42
N TYR A 257 12.26 11.91 -5.74
CA TYR A 257 10.98 11.72 -6.40
C TYR A 257 9.82 12.25 -5.54
N LEU A 258 9.79 11.89 -4.25
CA LEU A 258 8.79 12.36 -3.30
C LEU A 258 8.84 13.88 -3.14
N LYS A 259 10.04 14.44 -3.01
CA LYS A 259 10.24 15.90 -2.90
C LYS A 259 9.76 16.63 -4.15
N ALA A 260 10.13 16.16 -5.34
CA ALA A 260 9.69 16.74 -6.61
C ALA A 260 8.17 16.64 -6.78
N THR A 261 7.58 15.52 -6.39
CA THR A 261 6.12 15.29 -6.42
C THR A 261 5.38 16.25 -5.48
N SER A 262 5.87 16.37 -4.23
CA SER A 262 5.30 17.29 -3.25
C SER A 262 5.40 18.75 -3.71
N ALA A 263 6.56 19.18 -4.21
CA ALA A 263 6.74 20.53 -4.72
C ALA A 263 5.80 20.86 -5.91
N PHE A 264 5.68 19.92 -6.85
CA PHE A 264 4.80 20.07 -8.01
C PHE A 264 3.33 20.25 -7.60
N TYR A 265 2.82 19.37 -6.74
CA TYR A 265 1.41 19.44 -6.34
C TYR A 265 1.13 20.60 -5.40
N ARG A 266 2.07 21.03 -4.56
CA ARG A 266 1.89 22.26 -3.77
C ARG A 266 1.65 23.47 -4.65
N LEU A 267 2.45 23.66 -5.69
CA LEU A 267 2.25 24.76 -6.63
C LEU A 267 0.93 24.62 -7.40
N LYS A 268 0.67 23.43 -7.98
CA LYS A 268 -0.51 23.19 -8.82
C LYS A 268 -1.83 23.24 -8.06
N THR A 269 -1.84 22.80 -6.81
CA THR A 269 -3.04 22.84 -5.96
C THR A 269 -3.46 24.28 -5.66
N THR A 270 -2.52 25.15 -5.30
CA THR A 270 -2.80 26.57 -5.07
C THR A 270 -3.31 27.26 -6.34
N GLU A 271 -2.72 27.00 -7.50
CA GLU A 271 -3.19 27.52 -8.80
C GLU A 271 -4.63 27.07 -9.10
N GLN A 272 -4.91 25.77 -8.94
CA GLN A 272 -6.23 25.20 -9.23
C GLN A 272 -7.33 25.69 -8.29
N GLN A 273 -7.00 25.83 -7.00
CA GLN A 273 -7.96 26.28 -5.99
C GLN A 273 -8.39 27.72 -6.24
N GLN A 274 -7.46 28.60 -6.64
CA GLN A 274 -7.76 29.99 -6.99
C GLN A 274 -8.60 30.12 -8.27
N ALA A 275 -8.37 29.25 -9.25
CA ALA A 275 -9.04 29.35 -10.54
C ALA A 275 -10.47 28.76 -10.55
N ASN A 276 -10.66 27.60 -9.91
CA ASN A 276 -11.83 26.75 -10.18
C ASN A 276 -12.67 26.40 -8.93
N GLY A 277 -12.26 26.88 -7.75
CA GLY A 277 -12.96 26.61 -6.48
C GLY A 277 -12.77 25.20 -5.92
N VAL A 278 -13.32 24.96 -4.73
CA VAL A 278 -13.07 23.75 -3.91
C VAL A 278 -13.63 22.47 -4.54
N LEU A 279 -14.79 22.54 -5.20
CA LEU A 279 -15.42 21.37 -5.82
C LEU A 279 -14.64 20.84 -7.03
N ALA A 280 -14.20 21.74 -7.92
CA ALA A 280 -13.37 21.36 -9.05
C ALA A 280 -12.01 20.84 -8.58
N PHE A 281 -11.46 21.45 -7.53
CA PHE A 281 -10.25 20.99 -6.86
C PHE A 281 -10.37 19.56 -6.34
N MET A 282 -11.47 19.18 -5.68
CA MET A 282 -11.66 17.80 -5.22
C MET A 282 -11.65 16.78 -6.38
N ARG A 283 -12.31 17.10 -7.50
CA ARG A 283 -12.29 16.23 -8.69
C ARG A 283 -10.89 16.12 -9.28
N TYR A 284 -10.17 17.24 -9.32
CA TYR A 284 -8.77 17.28 -9.75
C TYR A 284 -7.88 16.42 -8.84
N ALA A 285 -8.01 16.56 -7.51
CA ALA A 285 -7.24 15.79 -6.54
C ALA A 285 -7.47 14.28 -6.68
N ASP A 286 -8.73 13.83 -6.81
CA ASP A 286 -9.06 12.40 -7.00
C ASP A 286 -8.47 11.84 -8.31
N ALA A 287 -8.57 12.60 -9.41
CA ALA A 287 -7.98 12.20 -10.68
C ALA A 287 -6.45 12.13 -10.59
N LYS A 288 -5.79 13.13 -9.99
CA LYS A 288 -4.33 13.17 -9.85
C LYS A 288 -3.79 12.11 -8.90
N LEU A 289 -4.52 11.75 -7.85
CA LEU A 289 -4.15 10.61 -6.99
C LEU A 289 -4.12 9.29 -7.78
N ARG A 290 -5.12 9.04 -8.63
CA ARG A 290 -5.18 7.83 -9.48
C ARG A 290 -4.07 7.83 -10.54
N GLU A 291 -3.81 8.97 -11.16
CA GLU A 291 -2.70 9.11 -12.12
C GLU A 291 -1.34 8.85 -11.45
N GLU A 292 -1.08 9.40 -10.26
CA GLU A 292 0.18 9.15 -9.55
C GLU A 292 0.31 7.71 -9.07
N GLU A 293 -0.77 7.04 -8.68
CA GLU A 293 -0.71 5.62 -8.34
C GLU A 293 -0.32 4.76 -9.56
N ALA A 294 -0.86 5.07 -10.73
CA ALA A 294 -0.48 4.41 -11.99
C ALA A 294 0.98 4.73 -12.36
N ARG A 295 1.41 5.98 -12.17
CA ARG A 295 2.79 6.41 -12.42
C ARG A 295 3.79 5.76 -11.46
N ALA A 296 3.42 5.60 -10.20
CA ALA A 296 4.21 4.90 -9.18
C ALA A 296 4.54 3.48 -9.64
N LYS A 297 3.54 2.75 -10.13
CA LYS A 297 3.70 1.38 -10.63
C LYS A 297 4.64 1.27 -11.83
N ARG A 298 4.87 2.38 -12.55
CA ARG A 298 5.78 2.43 -13.70
C ARG A 298 7.22 2.76 -13.30
N TYR A 299 7.42 3.67 -12.35
CA TYR A 299 8.74 4.25 -12.05
C TYR A 299 9.31 3.96 -10.67
N LEU A 300 8.51 3.47 -9.73
CA LEU A 300 8.96 3.20 -8.37
C LEU A 300 8.98 1.69 -8.10
N GLU A 301 9.69 1.31 -7.04
CA GLU A 301 9.64 -0.05 -6.52
C GLU A 301 8.38 -0.25 -5.66
N PRO A 302 7.85 -1.49 -5.56
CA PRO A 302 6.64 -1.77 -4.79
C PRO A 302 6.67 -1.33 -3.33
N SER A 303 7.84 -1.31 -2.71
CA SER A 303 8.05 -0.82 -1.35
C SER A 303 7.66 0.65 -1.17
N SER A 304 7.78 1.45 -2.22
CA SER A 304 7.65 2.91 -2.19
C SER A 304 6.25 3.39 -2.60
N TYR A 305 5.37 2.48 -3.06
CA TYR A 305 4.00 2.82 -3.47
C TYR A 305 3.19 3.41 -2.32
N ALA A 306 3.28 2.80 -1.13
CA ALA A 306 2.56 3.27 0.05
C ALA A 306 3.06 4.66 0.50
N VAL A 307 4.38 4.88 0.50
CA VAL A 307 5.01 6.14 0.92
C VAL A 307 4.65 7.27 -0.05
N LEU A 308 4.68 7.01 -1.36
CA LEU A 308 4.25 7.99 -2.37
C LEU A 308 2.75 8.28 -2.23
N ALA A 309 1.91 7.27 -2.09
CA ALA A 309 0.47 7.46 -1.94
C ALA A 309 0.15 8.36 -0.73
N GLN A 310 0.78 8.10 0.42
CA GLN A 310 0.63 8.93 1.62
C GLN A 310 1.14 10.36 1.39
N THR A 311 2.27 10.54 0.71
CA THR A 311 2.83 11.86 0.38
C THR A 311 1.88 12.65 -0.51
N CYS A 312 1.35 12.02 -1.56
CA CYS A 312 0.37 12.64 -2.45
C CYS A 312 -0.92 12.99 -1.72
N VAL A 313 -1.45 12.09 -0.88
CA VAL A 313 -2.65 12.36 -0.07
C VAL A 313 -2.41 13.52 0.90
N LYS A 314 -1.25 13.58 1.56
CA LYS A 314 -0.88 14.70 2.44
C LYS A 314 -0.84 16.02 1.68
N VAL A 315 -0.20 16.07 0.52
CA VAL A 315 -0.02 17.33 -0.24
C VAL A 315 -1.30 17.77 -0.96
N LEU A 316 -2.06 16.83 -1.54
CA LEU A 316 -3.26 17.14 -2.31
C LEU A 316 -4.50 17.34 -1.41
N VAL A 317 -4.63 16.55 -0.35
CA VAL A 317 -5.83 16.54 0.51
C VAL A 317 -5.51 17.06 1.91
N GLY A 318 -4.45 16.59 2.55
CA GLY A 318 -4.10 16.95 3.93
C GLY A 318 -3.82 18.45 4.12
N ASP A 319 -2.96 19.03 3.28
CA ASP A 319 -2.60 20.46 3.33
C ASP A 319 -3.83 21.37 3.05
N HIS A 320 -4.87 20.85 2.38
CA HIS A 320 -6.10 21.57 1.99
C HIS A 320 -7.35 21.11 2.75
N MET A 321 -7.18 20.27 3.77
CA MET A 321 -8.26 19.58 4.47
C MET A 321 -9.28 20.56 5.05
N ASN A 322 -8.80 21.62 5.71
CA ASN A 322 -9.67 22.62 6.33
C ASN A 322 -10.55 23.35 5.30
N THR A 323 -10.03 23.61 4.10
CA THR A 323 -10.80 24.26 3.04
C THR A 323 -11.84 23.33 2.43
N ILE A 324 -11.52 22.03 2.31
CA ILE A 324 -12.48 21.02 1.86
C ILE A 324 -13.61 20.87 2.89
N ILE A 325 -13.27 20.76 4.18
CA ILE A 325 -14.26 20.59 5.25
C ILE A 325 -15.16 21.82 5.39
N ALA A 326 -14.67 23.04 5.16
CA ALA A 326 -15.49 24.25 5.23
C ALA A 326 -16.72 24.21 4.30
N GLU A 327 -16.62 23.52 3.15
CA GLU A 327 -17.73 23.34 2.20
C GLU A 327 -18.67 22.19 2.58
N CYS A 328 -18.27 21.31 3.51
CA CYS A 328 -19.04 20.13 3.91
C CYS A 328 -20.45 20.49 4.40
N ALA A 329 -20.55 21.45 5.33
CA ALA A 329 -21.83 21.87 5.89
C ALA A 329 -22.81 22.40 4.82
N ALA A 330 -22.30 23.13 3.82
CA ALA A 330 -23.11 23.64 2.70
C ALA A 330 -23.60 22.49 1.81
N LEU A 331 -22.72 21.55 1.47
CA LEU A 331 -23.07 20.40 0.63
C LEU A 331 -24.08 19.45 1.29
N ILE A 332 -23.99 19.26 2.61
CA ILE A 332 -24.98 18.51 3.40
C ILE A 332 -26.34 19.21 3.32
N LYS A 333 -26.37 20.54 3.45
CA LYS A 333 -27.60 21.33 3.38
C LYS A 333 -28.26 21.28 1.99
N GLU A 334 -27.46 21.28 0.93
CA GLU A 334 -27.92 21.24 -0.47
C GLU A 334 -28.24 19.82 -0.98
N TYR A 335 -28.03 18.77 -0.18
CA TYR A 335 -28.29 17.37 -0.55
C TYR A 335 -27.44 16.86 -1.73
N GLU A 336 -26.21 17.37 -1.85
CA GLU A 336 -25.28 17.06 -2.94
C GLU A 336 -24.51 15.75 -2.69
N THR A 337 -25.19 14.61 -2.85
CA THR A 337 -24.67 13.27 -2.53
C THR A 337 -23.39 12.90 -3.29
N GLU A 338 -23.30 13.22 -4.58
CA GLU A 338 -22.11 12.91 -5.39
C GLU A 338 -20.86 13.66 -4.91
N LYS A 339 -21.02 14.94 -4.57
CA LYS A 339 -19.93 15.80 -4.10
C LYS A 339 -19.47 15.38 -2.71
N LEU A 340 -20.42 15.05 -1.82
CA LEU A 340 -20.13 14.49 -0.51
C LEU A 340 -19.43 13.13 -0.59
N ASN A 341 -19.82 12.27 -1.53
CA ASN A 341 -19.14 10.99 -1.74
C ASN A 341 -17.69 11.17 -2.19
N LEU A 342 -17.45 12.09 -3.12
CA LEU A 342 -16.10 12.45 -3.53
C LEU A 342 -15.27 12.97 -2.35
N MET A 343 -15.84 13.88 -1.56
CA MET A 343 -15.20 14.41 -0.36
C MET A 343 -14.86 13.30 0.65
N PHE A 344 -15.80 12.39 0.91
CA PHE A 344 -15.58 11.24 1.78
C PHE A 344 -14.45 10.35 1.29
N ARG A 345 -14.43 9.98 0.00
CA ARG A 345 -13.36 9.14 -0.58
C ARG A 345 -11.98 9.79 -0.52
N LEU A 346 -11.90 11.12 -0.51
CA LEU A 346 -10.64 11.84 -0.36
C LEU A 346 -10.21 11.92 1.11
N LEU A 347 -11.13 12.31 2.01
CA LEU A 347 -10.84 12.49 3.43
C LEU A 347 -10.62 11.19 4.18
N ASP A 348 -11.22 10.08 3.75
CA ASP A 348 -11.00 8.74 4.34
C ASP A 348 -9.56 8.23 4.12
N ARG A 349 -8.84 8.79 3.14
CA ARG A 349 -7.41 8.50 2.92
C ARG A 349 -6.50 9.24 3.89
N VAL A 350 -7.00 10.30 4.54
CA VAL A 350 -6.26 11.13 5.48
C VAL A 350 -6.56 10.65 6.91
N GLN A 351 -5.54 10.56 7.74
CA GLN A 351 -5.74 10.25 9.17
C GLN A 351 -6.61 11.35 9.80
N ASP A 352 -7.64 10.94 10.53
CA ASP A 352 -8.63 11.80 11.19
C ASP A 352 -9.40 12.76 10.26
N GLY A 353 -9.33 12.58 8.94
CA GLY A 353 -10.04 13.45 7.98
C GLY A 353 -11.56 13.31 8.01
N VAL A 354 -12.07 12.16 8.48
CA VAL A 354 -13.51 11.85 8.53
C VAL A 354 -14.20 12.45 9.76
N GLU A 355 -13.47 12.64 10.86
CA GLU A 355 -14.03 13.09 12.14
C GLU A 355 -14.73 14.46 12.05
N PRO A 356 -14.16 15.49 11.39
CA PRO A 356 -14.83 16.77 11.22
C PRO A 356 -16.13 16.66 10.41
N MET A 357 -16.15 15.79 9.41
CA MET A 357 -17.32 15.54 8.56
C MET A 357 -18.45 14.86 9.34
N LEU A 358 -18.12 13.97 10.27
CA LEU A 358 -19.09 13.39 11.21
C LEU A 358 -19.70 14.48 12.10
N ARG A 359 -18.87 15.38 12.64
CA ARG A 359 -19.34 16.50 13.48
C ARG A 359 -20.25 17.45 12.72
N ASP A 360 -19.92 17.78 11.47
CA ASP A 360 -20.76 18.63 10.61
C ASP A 360 -22.10 17.97 10.29
N LEU A 361 -22.09 16.65 10.01
CA LEU A 361 -23.34 15.92 9.82
C LEU A 361 -24.18 15.89 11.10
N GLU A 362 -23.59 15.58 12.25
CA GLU A 362 -24.31 15.58 13.54
C GLU A 362 -24.94 16.95 13.82
N SER A 363 -24.14 18.01 13.68
CA SER A 363 -24.56 19.39 13.89
C SER A 363 -25.68 19.80 12.93
N HIS A 364 -25.57 19.42 11.66
CA HIS A 364 -26.59 19.73 10.66
C HIS A 364 -27.89 18.97 10.92
N ILE A 365 -27.84 17.68 11.27
CA ILE A 365 -29.05 16.89 11.60
C ILE A 365 -29.77 17.51 12.81
N VAL A 366 -29.02 17.88 13.86
CA VAL A 366 -29.60 18.52 15.04
C VAL A 366 -30.22 19.87 14.68
N THR A 367 -29.48 20.73 14.00
CA THR A 367 -29.95 22.08 13.63
C THR A 367 -31.16 22.03 12.70
N ALA A 368 -31.12 21.17 11.68
CA ALA A 368 -32.23 20.99 10.74
C ALA A 368 -33.46 20.38 11.43
N GLY A 369 -33.26 19.39 12.32
CA GLY A 369 -34.34 18.80 13.09
C GLY A 369 -35.02 19.81 14.01
N LEU A 370 -34.24 20.58 14.78
CA LEU A 370 -34.79 21.61 15.65
C LEU A 370 -35.51 22.71 14.88
N ALA A 371 -34.95 23.17 13.75
CA ALA A 371 -35.57 24.18 12.90
C ALA A 371 -36.89 23.68 12.28
N ASP A 372 -36.92 22.45 11.78
CA ASP A 372 -38.14 21.85 11.21
C ASP A 372 -39.23 21.72 12.28
N MET A 373 -38.87 21.24 13.48
CA MET A 373 -39.82 21.10 14.57
C MET A 373 -40.30 22.45 15.15
N LEU A 374 -39.45 23.48 15.21
CA LEU A 374 -39.83 24.84 15.63
C LEU A 374 -40.75 25.51 14.60
N SER A 375 -40.46 25.37 13.30
CA SER A 375 -41.29 25.96 12.24
C SER A 375 -42.72 25.43 12.22
N ALA A 376 -42.92 24.23 12.78
CA ALA A 376 -44.20 23.56 12.86
C ALA A 376 -44.79 23.56 14.29
N SER A 377 -44.26 24.36 15.22
CA SER A 377 -44.72 24.44 16.63
C SER A 377 -46.23 24.66 16.77
N ASP A 378 -46.79 25.51 15.91
CA ASP A 378 -48.20 25.93 15.97
C ASP A 378 -49.16 24.85 15.46
N ILE A 379 -48.67 23.93 14.62
CA ILE A 379 -49.43 22.83 14.03
C ILE A 379 -49.25 21.54 14.85
N ILE A 380 -48.04 21.31 15.36
CA ILE A 380 -47.63 20.09 16.07
C ILE A 380 -48.25 19.99 17.47
N THR A 381 -48.47 21.12 18.15
CA THR A 381 -49.08 21.11 19.49
C THR A 381 -50.49 20.54 19.52
N GLN A 382 -51.18 20.51 18.37
CA GLN A 382 -52.54 19.97 18.21
C GLN A 382 -52.60 18.65 17.43
N ASP A 383 -51.56 18.31 16.65
CA ASP A 383 -51.59 17.21 15.68
C ASP A 383 -50.39 16.27 15.84
N SER A 384 -50.58 15.19 16.62
CA SER A 384 -49.54 14.18 16.88
C SER A 384 -49.15 13.37 15.65
N GLU A 385 -50.01 13.30 14.62
CA GLU A 385 -49.70 12.60 13.37
C GLU A 385 -48.59 13.34 12.61
N LYS A 386 -48.78 14.63 12.35
CA LYS A 386 -47.79 15.44 11.62
C LYS A 386 -46.43 15.48 12.32
N TYR A 387 -46.41 15.44 13.65
CA TYR A 387 -45.17 15.37 14.41
C TYR A 387 -44.35 14.11 14.11
N VAL A 388 -44.99 12.95 14.19
CA VAL A 388 -44.33 11.66 13.97
C VAL A 388 -43.94 11.51 12.50
N GLU A 389 -44.81 11.93 11.57
CA GLU A 389 -44.48 11.91 10.14
C GLU A 389 -43.24 12.77 9.83
N ARG A 390 -43.12 13.97 10.42
CA ARG A 390 -41.95 14.84 10.20
C ARG A 390 -40.66 14.26 10.77
N LEU A 391 -40.72 13.66 11.97
CA LEU A 391 -39.55 12.96 12.53
C LEU A 391 -39.10 11.79 11.63
N LEU A 392 -40.05 11.04 11.08
CA LEU A 392 -39.76 9.95 10.15
C LEU A 392 -39.22 10.45 8.81
N GLU A 393 -39.81 11.52 8.26
CA GLU A 393 -39.30 12.20 7.07
C GLU A 393 -37.86 12.65 7.27
N LEU A 394 -37.55 13.31 8.40
CA LEU A 394 -36.20 13.72 8.76
C LEU A 394 -35.23 12.53 8.84
N PHE A 395 -35.63 11.47 9.55
CA PHE A 395 -34.81 10.26 9.68
C PHE A 395 -34.54 9.60 8.33
N ASN A 396 -35.57 9.44 7.50
CA ASN A 396 -35.46 8.83 6.18
C ASN A 396 -34.61 9.69 5.24
N LYS A 397 -34.80 11.01 5.27
CA LYS A 397 -34.05 11.97 4.47
C LYS A 397 -32.55 11.90 4.75
N PHE A 398 -32.16 11.89 6.03
CA PHE A 398 -30.74 11.73 6.42
C PHE A 398 -30.23 10.30 6.28
N SER A 399 -31.09 9.28 6.37
CA SER A 399 -30.71 7.90 6.08
C SER A 399 -30.40 7.69 4.60
N SER A 400 -31.20 8.27 3.70
CA SER A 400 -30.91 8.31 2.27
C SER A 400 -29.63 9.09 2.00
N LEU A 401 -29.42 10.23 2.67
CA LEU A 401 -28.18 10.98 2.55
C LEU A 401 -26.96 10.12 2.92
N VAL A 402 -26.98 9.44 4.07
CA VAL A 402 -25.87 8.57 4.51
C VAL A 402 -25.65 7.42 3.53
N LYS A 403 -26.72 6.82 3.02
CA LYS A 403 -26.63 5.74 2.04
C LYS A 403 -25.96 6.18 0.74
N TYR A 404 -26.41 7.29 0.15
CA TYR A 404 -25.95 7.72 -1.17
C TYR A 404 -24.65 8.55 -1.11
N ALA A 405 -24.46 9.38 -0.08
CA ALA A 405 -23.25 10.19 0.08
C ALA A 405 -22.10 9.40 0.71
N PHE A 406 -22.37 8.60 1.74
CA PHE A 406 -21.34 7.95 2.55
C PHE A 406 -21.32 6.42 2.42
N ASN A 407 -22.02 5.85 1.43
CA ASN A 407 -22.05 4.41 1.13
C ASN A 407 -22.41 3.52 2.34
N ASP A 408 -23.34 3.97 3.19
CA ASP A 408 -23.72 3.27 4.43
C ASP A 408 -22.54 3.00 5.39
N ASP A 409 -21.55 3.91 5.44
CA ASP A 409 -20.42 3.79 6.36
C ASP A 409 -20.91 3.78 7.84
N PRO A 410 -20.47 2.79 8.66
CA PRO A 410 -20.93 2.63 10.04
C PRO A 410 -20.69 3.85 10.95
N ARG A 411 -19.65 4.64 10.68
CA ARG A 411 -19.34 5.85 11.46
C ARG A 411 -20.42 6.91 11.25
N PHE A 412 -20.83 7.11 10.00
CA PHE A 412 -21.90 8.05 9.64
C PHE A 412 -23.28 7.58 10.10
N LEU A 413 -23.55 6.28 10.09
CA LEU A 413 -24.78 5.71 10.67
C LEU A 413 -24.85 5.97 12.18
N THR A 414 -23.74 5.80 12.89
CA THR A 414 -23.64 6.07 14.34
C THR A 414 -23.83 7.55 14.65
N ALA A 415 -23.18 8.43 13.86
CA ALA A 415 -23.33 9.88 13.97
C ALA A 415 -24.79 10.32 13.74
N ARG A 416 -25.45 9.80 12.70
CA ARG A 416 -26.89 10.02 12.45
C ARG A 416 -27.74 9.57 13.65
N ASP A 417 -27.52 8.36 14.15
CA ASP A 417 -28.30 7.80 15.26
C ASP A 417 -28.14 8.63 16.54
N LYS A 418 -26.91 9.08 16.82
CA LYS A 418 -26.61 9.98 17.94
C LYS A 418 -27.28 11.34 17.77
N ALA A 419 -27.18 11.95 16.60
CA ALA A 419 -27.82 13.23 16.32
C ALA A 419 -29.35 13.15 16.38
N PHE A 420 -29.94 12.09 15.82
CA PHE A 420 -31.38 11.86 15.88
C PHE A 420 -31.86 11.62 17.31
N LYS A 421 -31.10 10.88 18.12
CA LYS A 421 -31.35 10.74 19.55
C LYS A 421 -31.34 12.09 20.27
N THR A 422 -30.42 12.99 19.92
CA THR A 422 -30.41 14.35 20.48
C THR A 422 -31.68 15.10 20.10
N VAL A 423 -32.08 15.10 18.82
CA VAL A 423 -33.31 15.78 18.34
C VAL A 423 -34.57 15.27 19.04
N VAL A 424 -34.75 13.95 19.14
CA VAL A 424 -35.93 13.32 19.75
C VAL A 424 -36.05 13.65 21.25
N ASN A 425 -34.93 13.75 21.94
CA ASN A 425 -34.88 14.03 23.38
C ASN A 425 -34.64 15.51 23.69
N ASP A 426 -34.58 16.38 22.68
CA ASP A 426 -34.34 17.80 22.88
C ASP A 426 -35.55 18.44 23.57
N THR A 427 -35.26 19.27 24.58
CA THR A 427 -36.26 19.92 25.44
C THR A 427 -36.59 21.34 24.98
N SER A 428 -35.92 21.85 23.93
CA SER A 428 -36.12 23.21 23.41
C SER A 428 -37.36 23.36 22.54
N VAL A 429 -37.83 22.28 21.90
CA VAL A 429 -38.95 22.36 20.95
C VAL A 429 -40.31 22.14 21.63
N PHE A 430 -40.48 21.04 22.38
CA PHE A 430 -41.73 20.73 23.07
C PHE A 430 -41.46 20.27 24.50
N LYS A 431 -41.60 21.20 25.44
CA LYS A 431 -41.49 20.92 26.87
C LYS A 431 -42.76 20.21 27.35
N LEU A 432 -42.58 19.04 27.96
CA LEU A 432 -43.55 18.42 28.82
C LEU A 432 -43.17 18.74 30.27
N GLU A 433 -44.08 19.38 31.00
CA GLU A 433 -43.93 19.52 32.44
C GLU A 433 -44.53 18.29 33.12
N LEU A 434 -43.67 17.39 33.57
CA LEU A 434 -44.07 16.27 34.42
C LEU A 434 -44.06 16.70 35.88
N PRO A 435 -45.17 16.54 36.64
CA PRO A 435 -45.14 16.64 38.09
C PRO A 435 -44.31 15.47 38.64
N THR A 436 -43.06 15.73 39.00
CA THR A 436 -42.22 14.74 39.71
C THR A 436 -42.66 14.71 41.16
N GLY A 437 -43.22 13.57 41.59
CA GLY A 437 -43.68 13.32 42.96
C GLY A 437 -42.55 13.13 43.99
N LEU A 438 -41.42 13.82 43.86
CA LEU A 438 -40.38 13.87 44.88
C LEU A 438 -40.51 15.17 45.66
N THR A 439 -41.34 15.11 46.69
CA THR A 439 -41.49 16.17 47.68
C THR A 439 -40.27 16.19 48.59
N ASN A 440 -39.34 17.11 48.33
CA ASN A 440 -38.46 17.60 49.38
C ASN A 440 -38.36 19.12 49.29
N ARG A 441 -38.95 19.80 50.29
CA ARG A 441 -38.77 21.21 50.63
C ARG A 441 -39.24 22.26 49.61
N GLY A 442 -40.55 22.29 49.34
CA GLY A 442 -41.27 23.54 49.04
C GLY A 442 -40.99 24.24 47.70
N VAL A 443 -40.14 23.70 46.83
CA VAL A 443 -39.95 24.17 45.45
C VAL A 443 -40.35 23.04 44.51
N LYS A 444 -41.39 23.25 43.70
CA LYS A 444 -41.78 22.29 42.63
C LYS A 444 -40.65 22.24 41.60
N SER A 445 -39.77 21.26 41.69
CA SER A 445 -38.75 20.99 40.67
C SER A 445 -39.42 20.38 39.44
N VAL A 446 -39.82 21.20 38.49
CA VAL A 446 -40.29 20.75 37.18
C VAL A 446 -39.06 20.39 36.34
N ALA A 447 -38.78 19.11 36.14
CA ALA A 447 -37.80 18.69 35.15
C ALA A 447 -38.49 18.78 33.77
N PRO A 448 -38.07 19.68 32.86
CA PRO A 448 -38.62 19.72 31.52
C PRO A 448 -38.18 18.44 30.80
N GLU A 449 -39.12 17.56 30.48
CA GLU A 449 -38.84 16.41 29.61
C GLU A 449 -39.36 16.70 28.19
N SER A 450 -38.79 16.01 27.21
CA SER A 450 -39.32 16.06 25.84
C SER A 450 -40.76 15.54 25.84
N LYS A 451 -41.67 16.26 25.18
CA LYS A 451 -43.07 15.83 24.97
C LYS A 451 -43.20 14.70 23.93
N CYS A 452 -42.09 14.32 23.29
CA CYS A 452 -42.05 13.27 22.27
C CYS A 452 -42.66 11.92 22.73
N PRO A 453 -42.40 11.39 23.94
CA PRO A 453 -42.98 10.11 24.38
C PRO A 453 -44.51 10.15 24.51
N GLU A 454 -45.09 11.29 24.91
CA GLU A 454 -46.54 11.49 24.98
C GLU A 454 -47.14 11.57 23.57
N LEU A 455 -46.54 12.35 22.67
CA LEU A 455 -46.98 12.51 21.29
C LEU A 455 -46.94 11.18 20.51
N LEU A 456 -45.89 10.38 20.73
CA LEU A 456 -45.79 9.03 20.15
C LEU A 456 -46.90 8.11 20.69
N ALA A 457 -47.20 8.16 21.99
CA ALA A 457 -48.26 7.35 22.59
C ALA A 457 -49.66 7.75 22.07
N ASN A 458 -49.90 9.05 21.90
CA ASN A 458 -51.13 9.58 21.29
C ASN A 458 -51.27 9.16 19.83
N TYR A 459 -50.19 9.22 19.05
CA TYR A 459 -50.20 8.78 17.65
C TYR A 459 -50.48 7.28 17.53
N CYS A 460 -49.89 6.44 18.39
CA CYS A 460 -50.23 5.02 18.47
C CYS A 460 -51.72 4.79 18.78
N ASP A 461 -52.31 5.52 19.73
CA ASP A 461 -53.74 5.41 20.02
C ASP A 461 -54.60 5.83 18.81
N MET A 462 -54.23 6.91 18.12
CA MET A 462 -54.93 7.35 16.91
C MET A 462 -54.92 6.32 15.79
N LEU A 463 -53.80 5.60 15.60
CA LEU A 463 -53.68 4.53 14.61
C LEU A 463 -54.47 3.28 15.01
N LEU A 464 -54.49 2.94 16.30
CA LEU A 464 -55.09 1.71 16.83
C LEU A 464 -56.59 1.84 17.15
N ARG A 465 -57.09 3.06 17.35
CA ARG A 465 -58.50 3.35 17.58
C ARG A 465 -59.20 3.69 16.27
N ARG A 466 -60.52 3.51 16.22
CA ARG A 466 -61.36 3.75 15.03
C ARG A 466 -61.53 5.26 14.73
N THR A 467 -60.43 5.94 14.44
CA THR A 467 -60.35 7.38 14.16
C THR A 467 -60.54 7.65 12.66
N PRO A 468 -60.74 8.92 12.25
CA PRO A 468 -60.76 9.29 10.83
C PRO A 468 -59.47 8.91 10.11
N LEU A 469 -58.34 8.88 10.82
CA LEU A 469 -57.04 8.48 10.30
C LEU A 469 -57.00 6.97 10.07
N SER A 470 -57.31 6.15 11.09
CA SER A 470 -57.29 4.69 10.98
C SER A 470 -58.27 4.16 9.92
N LYS A 471 -59.36 4.90 9.63
CA LYS A 471 -60.33 4.57 8.57
C LYS A 471 -59.81 4.79 7.15
N LYS A 472 -58.77 5.62 6.98
CA LYS A 472 -58.15 5.91 5.68
C LYS A 472 -56.99 4.97 5.34
N LEU A 473 -56.50 4.19 6.30
CA LEU A 473 -55.34 3.30 6.18
C LEU A 473 -55.76 1.83 6.17
N THR A 474 -55.06 0.99 5.41
CA THR A 474 -55.22 -0.47 5.47
C THR A 474 -54.52 -1.05 6.71
N SER A 475 -54.88 -2.28 7.08
CA SER A 475 -54.21 -3.00 8.19
C SER A 475 -52.69 -3.06 8.01
N GLU A 476 -52.23 -3.33 6.79
CA GLU A 476 -50.80 -3.40 6.46
C GLU A 476 -50.09 -2.04 6.60
N GLN A 477 -50.77 -0.96 6.21
CA GLN A 477 -50.24 0.40 6.37
C GLN A 477 -50.17 0.81 7.84
N ILE A 478 -51.15 0.42 8.65
CA ILE A 478 -51.12 0.64 10.10
C ILE A 478 -49.93 -0.10 10.71
N ASP A 479 -49.71 -1.37 10.35
CA ASP A 479 -48.56 -2.14 10.84
C ASP A 479 -47.21 -1.56 10.37
N ALA A 480 -47.13 -1.01 9.16
CA ALA A 480 -45.95 -0.28 8.69
C ALA A 480 -45.68 0.97 9.54
N ARG A 481 -46.69 1.81 9.77
CA ARG A 481 -46.55 3.02 10.60
C ARG A 481 -46.22 2.69 12.06
N LEU A 482 -46.76 1.60 12.61
CA LEU A 482 -46.40 1.14 13.95
C LEU A 482 -44.93 0.69 14.04
N ARG A 483 -44.39 0.04 12.99
CA ARG A 483 -42.95 -0.27 12.90
C ARG A 483 -42.10 0.98 12.84
N ASP A 484 -42.54 2.01 12.12
CA ASP A 484 -41.87 3.31 12.07
C ASP A 484 -41.87 4.01 13.44
N VAL A 485 -42.97 3.91 14.20
CA VAL A 485 -43.01 4.41 15.58
C VAL A 485 -42.03 3.67 16.47
N LEU A 486 -41.90 2.33 16.33
CA LEU A 486 -40.90 1.57 17.08
C LEU A 486 -39.46 2.01 16.77
N LEU A 487 -39.19 2.40 15.52
CA LEU A 487 -37.91 2.98 15.13
C LEU A 487 -37.64 4.29 15.88
N VAL A 488 -38.60 5.21 15.97
CA VAL A 488 -38.43 6.47 16.73
C VAL A 488 -38.32 6.18 18.23
N LEU A 489 -39.13 5.26 18.77
CA LEU A 489 -39.12 4.87 20.17
C LEU A 489 -37.78 4.29 20.63
N LYS A 490 -37.01 3.68 19.72
CA LYS A 490 -35.63 3.23 19.98
C LYS A 490 -34.75 4.37 20.48
N TYR A 491 -34.95 5.59 19.97
CA TYR A 491 -34.14 6.77 20.27
C TYR A 491 -34.66 7.60 21.45
N VAL A 492 -35.83 7.27 22.00
CA VAL A 492 -36.38 7.94 23.19
C VAL A 492 -35.66 7.45 24.46
N ASN A 493 -35.20 8.39 25.29
CA ASN A 493 -34.54 8.09 26.56
C ASN A 493 -35.52 7.58 27.62
N ASN A 494 -36.60 8.33 27.87
CA ASN A 494 -37.58 7.99 28.91
C ASN A 494 -38.77 7.19 28.33
N LYS A 495 -38.57 5.88 28.19
CA LYS A 495 -39.61 4.96 27.68
C LYS A 495 -40.75 4.74 28.67
N ASP A 496 -40.55 5.02 29.96
CA ASP A 496 -41.57 4.83 30.99
C ASP A 496 -42.72 5.83 30.84
N VAL A 497 -42.43 7.04 30.37
CA VAL A 497 -43.45 8.06 30.05
C VAL A 497 -44.32 7.56 28.90
N PHE A 498 -43.72 7.07 27.81
CA PHE A 498 -44.47 6.46 26.70
C PHE A 498 -45.37 5.32 27.21
N MET A 499 -44.83 4.40 28.02
CA MET A 499 -45.58 3.27 28.56
C MET A 499 -46.74 3.70 29.46
N ARG A 500 -46.55 4.74 30.28
CA ARG A 500 -47.62 5.27 31.15
C ARG A 500 -48.77 5.83 30.32
N TYR A 501 -48.51 6.69 29.35
CA TYR A 501 -49.55 7.25 28.49
C TYR A 501 -50.19 6.18 27.59
N HIS A 502 -49.40 5.29 27.02
CA HIS A 502 -49.89 4.20 26.19
C HIS A 502 -50.79 3.24 26.98
N LYS A 503 -50.44 2.92 28.24
CA LYS A 503 -51.27 2.12 29.13
C LYS A 503 -52.60 2.81 29.43
N VAL A 504 -52.60 4.12 29.69
CA VAL A 504 -53.83 4.89 29.91
C VAL A 504 -54.73 4.83 28.68
N HIS A 505 -54.18 5.03 27.48
CA HIS A 505 -54.93 4.90 26.22
C HIS A 505 -55.49 3.49 26.01
N LEU A 506 -54.67 2.47 26.24
CA LEU A 506 -55.08 1.07 26.14
C LEU A 506 -56.22 0.74 27.12
N THR A 507 -56.22 1.31 28.33
CA THR A 507 -57.33 1.12 29.28
C THR A 507 -58.61 1.87 28.93
N ARG A 508 -58.53 2.93 28.10
CA ARG A 508 -59.68 3.71 27.65
C ARG A 508 -60.29 3.19 26.35
N ARG A 509 -59.53 2.42 25.57
CA ARG A 509 -59.96 1.73 24.36
C ARG A 509 -60.71 0.44 24.72
#